data_AF-A0A085Z7Z9-F1
#
_entry.id   AF-A0A085Z7Z9-F1
#
_cell.length_a   1.000
_cell.length_b   1.000
_cell.length_c   1.000
_cell.angle_alpha   90.00
_cell.angle_beta   90.00
_cell.angle_gamma   90.00
#
_symmetry.space_group_name_H-M   'P 1'
#
loop_
_entity.id
_entity.type
_entity.pdbx_description
1 polymer ?
#
loop_
_entity_poly.entity_id
_entity_poly.type
_entity_poly.pdbx_seq_one_letter_code
_entity_poly.pdbx_strand_id
1 'polypeptide(L)' 'MKYYKVHKSFVVAPKQINSVEENVKMSPNNANAWDSLGEAYFINGDKENALKSYQKALELDPNSEATKSMIRKLETIK' A
#
# COMPACT_ATOMS: atom_id res chain seq x y z
N MET A 1 7.35 -25.49 26.14
CA MET A 1 6.42 -25.27 25.00
C MET A 1 5.49 -24.10 25.32
N LYS A 2 5.74 -22.92 24.74
CA LYS A 2 4.73 -21.89 24.44
C LYS A 2 5.31 -21.04 23.30
N TYR A 3 4.78 -21.24 22.11
CA TYR A 3 5.13 -20.52 20.90
C TYR A 3 4.68 -19.07 21.04
N TYR A 4 5.63 -18.13 21.15
CA TYR A 4 5.34 -16.73 20.88
C TYR A 4 5.69 -16.47 19.42
N LYS A 5 4.65 -16.29 18.58
CA LYS A 5 4.79 -15.75 17.23
C LYS A 5 5.36 -14.33 17.35
N VAL A 6 6.68 -14.20 17.26
CA VAL A 6 7.37 -12.92 17.20
C VAL A 6 7.53 -12.54 15.73
N HIS A 7 6.49 -11.99 15.13
CA HIS A 7 6.60 -11.18 13.90
C HIS A 7 5.50 -10.11 13.91
N LYS A 8 5.48 -9.31 14.98
CA LYS A 8 4.90 -7.98 14.90
C LYS A 8 6.07 -7.08 14.56
N SER A 9 6.28 -6.88 13.26
CA SER A 9 7.35 -6.03 12.73
C SER A 9 7.31 -4.67 13.41
N PHE A 10 8.15 -4.49 14.41
CA PHE A 10 8.62 -3.19 14.87
C PHE A 10 9.66 -2.72 13.83
N VAL A 11 9.24 -2.67 12.57
CA VAL A 11 9.97 -1.99 11.51
C VAL A 11 9.40 -0.59 11.57
N VAL A 12 10.23 0.36 11.97
CA VAL A 12 9.92 1.79 11.85
C VAL A 12 9.43 1.98 10.42
N ALA A 13 8.13 2.16 10.22
CA ALA A 13 7.60 2.46 8.89
C ALA A 13 8.39 3.68 8.40
N PRO A 14 9.06 3.60 7.24
CA PRO A 14 9.88 4.71 6.75
C PRO A 14 9.04 5.98 6.80
N LYS A 15 9.67 7.10 7.15
CA LYS A 15 8.99 8.41 7.29
C LYS A 15 8.00 8.70 6.15
N GLN A 16 8.29 8.19 4.96
CA GLN A 16 7.41 8.21 3.79
C GLN A 16 6.04 7.54 4.05
N ILE A 17 6.00 6.28 4.51
CA ILE A 17 4.75 5.55 4.75
C ILE A 17 3.85 6.31 5.73
N ASN A 18 4.40 6.75 6.87
CA ASN A 18 3.61 7.48 7.88
C ASN A 18 2.97 8.75 7.31
N SER A 19 3.72 9.51 6.48
CA SER A 19 3.21 10.70 5.82
C SER A 19 2.06 10.38 4.86
N VAL A 20 2.18 9.30 4.07
CA VAL A 20 1.12 8.94 3.12
C VAL A 20 -0.10 8.32 3.83
N GLU A 21 0.09 7.59 4.93
CA GLU A 21 -1.02 7.09 5.75
C GLU A 21 -1.85 8.22 6.37
N GLU A 22 -1.21 9.30 6.82
CA GLU A 22 -1.91 10.50 7.30
C GLU A 22 -2.70 11.17 6.18
N ASN A 23 -2.14 11.25 4.97
CA ASN A 23 -2.86 11.78 3.81
C ASN A 23 -4.11 10.96 3.48
N VAL A 24 -4.01 9.63 3.53
CA VAL A 24 -5.17 8.74 3.33
C VAL A 24 -6.21 8.91 4.43
N LYS A 25 -5.80 9.11 5.69
CA LYS A 25 -6.74 9.39 6.80
C LYS A 25 -7.48 10.72 6.61
N MET A 26 -6.79 11.75 6.12
CA MET A 26 -7.37 13.06 5.85
C MET A 26 -8.23 13.07 4.59
N SER A 27 -7.95 12.20 3.62
CA SER A 27 -8.62 12.14 2.33
C SER A 27 -8.90 10.68 1.90
N PRO A 28 -9.78 9.95 2.62
CA PRO A 28 -9.99 8.53 2.37
C PRO A 28 -10.66 8.23 1.03
N ASN A 29 -11.25 9.23 0.37
CA ASN A 29 -11.88 9.12 -0.93
C ASN A 29 -11.00 9.68 -2.07
N ASN A 30 -9.73 9.98 -1.81
CA ASN A 30 -8.79 10.46 -2.82
C ASN A 30 -7.97 9.29 -3.39
N ALA A 31 -8.26 8.92 -4.64
CA ALA A 31 -7.56 7.84 -5.33
C ALA A 31 -6.03 8.04 -5.35
N ASN A 32 -5.55 9.28 -5.55
CA ASN A 32 -4.12 9.59 -5.61
C ASN A 32 -3.42 9.37 -4.26
N ALA A 33 -4.11 9.58 -3.14
CA ALA A 33 -3.55 9.33 -1.81
C ALA A 33 -3.33 7.82 -1.59
N TRP A 34 -4.29 7.00 -2.00
CA TRP A 34 -4.16 5.54 -1.96
C TRP A 34 -3.12 5.00 -2.94
N ASP A 35 -3.00 5.60 -4.13
CA ASP A 35 -1.98 5.24 -5.12
C ASP A 35 -0.57 5.53 -4.59
N SER A 36 -0.38 6.73 -4.00
CA SER A 36 0.87 7.11 -3.33
C SER A 36 1.22 6.20 -2.16
N LEU A 37 0.21 5.73 -1.41
CA LEU A 37 0.42 4.79 -0.30
C LEU A 37 0.85 3.42 -0.83
N GLY A 38 0.24 2.98 -1.93
CA GLY A 38 0.64 1.77 -2.65
C GLY A 38 2.09 1.82 -3.11
N GLU A 39 2.51 2.96 -3.67
CA GLU A 39 3.89 3.17 -4.10
C GLU A 39 4.87 3.14 -2.92
N ALA A 40 4.52 3.81 -1.82
CA ALA A 40 5.35 3.81 -0.61
C ALA A 40 5.54 2.40 -0.04
N TYR A 41 4.49 1.58 0.02
CA TYR A 41 4.62 0.19 0.43
C TYR A 41 5.42 -0.65 -0.57
N PHE A 42 5.22 -0.44 -1.88
CA PHE A 42 5.94 -1.17 -2.92
C PHE A 42 7.45 -0.92 -2.86
N ILE A 43 7.87 0.35 -2.72
CA ILE A 43 9.29 0.74 -2.58
C ILE A 43 9.91 0.10 -1.34
N ASN A 44 9.14 -0.04 -0.26
CA ASN A 44 9.59 -0.66 0.99
C ASN A 44 9.51 -2.20 0.99
N GLY A 45 9.16 -2.80 -0.15
CA GLY A 45 9.08 -4.25 -0.33
C GLY A 45 7.82 -4.89 0.26
N ASP A 46 6.92 -4.10 0.84
CA ASP A 46 5.64 -4.57 1.38
C ASP A 46 4.60 -4.70 0.26
N LYS A 47 4.77 -5.74 -0.55
CA LYS A 47 3.92 -6.00 -1.73
C LYS A 47 2.46 -6.25 -1.36
N GLU A 48 2.20 -6.80 -0.17
CA GLU A 48 0.83 -7.09 0.29
C GLU A 48 0.07 -5.80 0.57
N ASN A 49 0.65 -4.88 1.36
CA ASN A 49 0.01 -3.60 1.64
C ASN A 49 0.02 -2.65 0.43
N ALA A 50 1.01 -2.77 -0.45
CA ALA A 50 1.00 -2.10 -1.74
C ALA A 50 -0.22 -2.49 -2.57
N LEU A 51 -0.47 -3.80 -2.71
CA LEU A 51 -1.60 -4.31 -3.50
C LEU A 51 -2.94 -3.82 -2.94
N LYS A 52 -3.13 -3.90 -1.62
CA LYS A 52 -4.36 -3.40 -0.96
C LYS A 52 -4.59 -1.91 -1.22
N SER A 53 -3.53 -1.11 -1.15
CA SER A 53 -3.62 0.34 -1.36
C SER A 53 -3.94 0.68 -2.81
N TYR A 54 -3.29 0.02 -3.78
CA TYR A 54 -3.60 0.20 -5.20
C TYR A 54 -5.01 -0.29 -5.56
N GLN A 55 -5.47 -1.40 -4.96
CA GLN A 55 -6.86 -1.85 -5.13
C GLN A 55 -7.85 -0.78 -4.66
N LYS A 56 -7.56 -0.15 -3.51
CA LYS A 56 -8.41 0.95 -3.02
C LYS A 56 -8.37 2.18 -3.91
N ALA A 57 -7.21 2.52 -4.46
CA ALA A 57 -7.09 3.58 -5.46
C ALA A 57 -7.93 3.29 -6.71
N LEU A 58 -7.91 2.04 -7.20
CA LEU A 58 -8.69 1.61 -8.36
C LEU A 58 -10.20 1.57 -8.09
N GLU A 59 -10.63 1.25 -6.86
CA GLU A 59 -12.04 1.37 -6.46
C GLU A 59 -12.55 2.81 -6.56
N LEU A 60 -11.70 3.79 -6.26
CA LEU A 60 -12.03 5.21 -6.27
C LEU A 60 -11.89 5.85 -7.65
N ASP A 61 -10.89 5.42 -8.43
CA ASP A 61 -10.71 5.78 -9.84
C ASP A 61 -10.47 4.52 -10.71
N PRO A 62 -11.55 3.93 -11.23
CA PRO A 62 -11.47 2.75 -12.10
C PRO A 62 -10.77 2.99 -13.45
N ASN A 63 -10.55 4.25 -13.83
CA ASN A 63 -9.96 4.61 -15.11
C ASN A 63 -8.44 4.79 -15.03
N SER A 64 -7.84 4.68 -13.84
CA SER A 64 -6.39 4.79 -13.67
C SER A 64 -5.64 3.58 -14.25
N GLU A 65 -5.13 3.73 -15.48
CA GLU A 65 -4.29 2.72 -16.13
C GLU A 65 -2.96 2.49 -15.40
N ALA A 66 -2.43 3.52 -14.74
CA ALA A 66 -1.21 3.41 -13.93
C ALA A 66 -1.44 2.46 -12.75
N THR A 67 -2.52 2.65 -12.00
CA THR A 67 -2.88 1.81 -10.86
C THR A 67 -3.15 0.36 -11.29
N LYS A 68 -3.87 0.15 -12.42
CA LYS A 68 -4.06 -1.20 -12.99
C LYS A 68 -2.74 -1.89 -13.33
N SER A 69 -1.79 -1.14 -13.90
CA SER A 69 -0.47 -1.67 -14.25
C SER A 69 0.33 -2.09 -13.03
N MET A 70 0.26 -1.31 -11.94
CA MET A 70 0.91 -1.66 -10.68
C MET A 70 0.29 -2.90 -10.02
N ILE A 71 -1.03 -3.04 -10.03
CA ILE A 71 -1.73 -4.24 -9.54
C ILE A 71 -1.26 -5.48 -10.31
N ARG A 72 -1.30 -5.44 -11.65
CA ARG A 72 -0.83 -6.56 -12.49
C ARG A 72 0.62 -6.90 -12.18
N LYS A 73 1.49 -5.90 -12.06
CA LYS A 73 2.90 -6.09 -11.70
C LYS A 73 3.02 -6.82 -10.37
N LEU A 74 2.32 -6.37 -9.33
CA LEU A 74 2.33 -6.99 -8.00
C LEU A 74 1.82 -8.43 -8.02
N GLU A 75 0.78 -8.72 -8.80
CA GLU A 75 0.23 -10.07 -8.95
C GLU A 75 1.19 -11.04 -9.64
N THR A 76 2.01 -10.55 -10.58
CA THR A 76 3.02 -11.37 -11.27
C THR A 76 4.26 -11.66 -10.43
N ILE A 77 4.47 -10.93 -9.34
CA ILE A 77 5.67 -11.03 -8.47
C ILE A 77 5.49 -12.08 -7.34
N LYS A 78 4.43 -12.89 -7.39
CA LYS A 78 4.16 -13.97 -6.41
C LYS A 78 5.30 -14.97 -6.28
#